data_AF-A0A0B0Q1Z6-F1
#
_entry.id   AF-A0A0B0Q1Z6-F1
#
_cell.length_a   1.000
_cell.length_b   1.000
_cell.length_c   1.000
_cell.angle_alpha   90.00
_cell.angle_beta   90.00
_cell.angle_gamma   90.00
#
_symmetry.space_group_name_H-M   'P 1'
#
loop_
_entity.id
_entity.type
_entity.pdbx_description
1 polymer ?
#
loop_
_entity_poly.entity_id
_entity_poly.type
_entity_poly.pdbx_seq_one_letter_code
_entity_poly.pdbx_strand_id
1 'polypeptide(L)'
;MKLSTFTCNVALVWCSLALSASANPLYTKCIACHGAQGEKAALNKSLVIKEMSKEDFMKALKGYKDGSYGREQKAMMKPQVANLSDAQIEELASFIAKK
;
A
#
# COMPACT_ATOMS: atom_id res chain seq x y z
N MET A 1 40.62 22.46 -44.95
CA MET A 1 39.88 21.23 -45.34
C MET A 1 39.83 20.30 -44.12
N LYS A 2 38.71 19.60 -43.97
CA LYS A 2 38.10 19.09 -42.72
C LYS A 2 38.98 18.19 -41.84
N LEU A 3 39.08 18.56 -40.57
CA LEU A 3 39.41 17.66 -39.45
C LEU A 3 38.12 16.88 -39.12
N SER A 4 38.14 15.57 -39.32
CA SER A 4 37.06 14.67 -38.91
C SER A 4 37.31 14.25 -37.47
N THR A 5 36.63 14.89 -36.52
CA THR A 5 36.62 14.49 -35.12
C THR A 5 35.49 13.50 -34.88
N PHE A 6 35.88 12.31 -34.46
CA PHE A 6 35.01 11.21 -34.06
C PHE A 6 34.14 11.65 -32.89
N THR A 7 32.83 11.65 -33.09
CA THR A 7 31.83 11.70 -32.03
C THR A 7 31.89 10.42 -31.20
N CYS A 8 32.05 10.55 -29.88
CA CYS A 8 31.48 9.58 -28.95
C CYS A 8 31.11 10.31 -27.65
N ASN A 9 30.01 11.06 -27.72
CA ASN A 9 29.28 11.49 -26.54
C ASN A 9 28.66 10.26 -25.89
N VAL A 10 29.40 9.56 -25.04
CA VAL A 10 28.78 8.67 -24.05
C VAL A 10 28.38 9.58 -22.89
N ALA A 11 27.24 10.23 -23.04
CA ALA A 11 26.49 10.74 -21.91
C ALA A 11 26.17 9.52 -21.04
N LEU A 12 26.91 9.37 -19.94
CA LEU A 12 26.56 8.48 -18.84
C LEU A 12 25.22 8.98 -18.29
N VAL A 13 24.14 8.45 -18.86
CA VAL A 13 22.80 8.51 -18.28
C VAL A 13 22.85 7.64 -17.04
N TRP A 14 23.32 8.23 -15.94
CA TRP A 14 23.08 7.71 -14.61
C TRP A 14 21.60 7.97 -14.33
N CYS A 15 20.78 7.04 -14.80
CA CYS A 15 19.39 6.95 -14.37
C CYS A 15 19.43 6.61 -12.88
N SER A 16 19.47 7.64 -12.03
CA SER A 16 19.20 7.53 -10.61
C SER A 16 17.72 7.18 -10.47
N LEU A 17 17.37 5.93 -10.74
CA LEU A 17 16.07 5.38 -10.42
C LEU A 17 16.03 5.08 -8.91
N ALA A 18 16.12 6.14 -8.10
CA ALA A 18 15.80 6.08 -6.69
C ALA A 18 14.28 6.10 -6.52
N LEU A 19 13.60 5.05 -7.01
CA LEU A 19 12.21 4.80 -6.62
C LEU A 19 12.17 3.75 -5.50
N SER A 20 12.65 4.15 -4.33
CA SER A 20 12.31 3.46 -3.08
C SER A 20 11.11 4.13 -2.43
N ALA A 21 9.96 4.09 -3.11
CA ALA A 21 8.70 4.03 -2.38
C ALA A 21 8.57 2.58 -1.95
N SER A 22 8.90 2.30 -0.68
CA SER A 22 8.73 0.98 -0.07
C SER A 22 7.24 0.66 0.02
N ALA A 23 6.63 0.30 -1.11
CA ALA A 23 5.30 -0.26 -1.13
C ALA A 23 5.38 -1.61 -0.42
N ASN A 24 4.74 -1.73 0.74
CA ASN A 24 4.60 -3.02 1.39
C ASN A 24 3.89 -3.97 0.40
N PRO A 25 4.51 -5.10 -0.02
CA PRO A 25 3.92 -6.01 -1.00
C PRO A 25 2.56 -6.58 -0.56
N LEU A 26 2.32 -6.68 0.75
CA LEU A 26 1.03 -7.09 1.32
C LEU A 26 -0.04 -6.03 1.11
N TYR A 27 0.34 -4.75 1.05
CA TYR A 27 -0.59 -3.63 0.94
C TYR A 27 -1.04 -3.35 -0.50
N THR A 28 -0.38 -3.92 -1.52
CA THR A 28 -0.67 -3.64 -2.93
C THR A 28 -2.14 -3.82 -3.30
N LYS A 29 -2.83 -4.81 -2.71
CA LYS A 29 -4.26 -5.06 -2.96
C LYS A 29 -5.19 -4.01 -2.34
N CYS A 30 -4.73 -3.31 -1.30
CA CYS A 30 -5.49 -2.31 -0.57
C CYS A 30 -5.52 -0.96 -1.31
N ILE A 31 -4.47 -0.66 -2.08
CA ILE A 31 -4.22 0.64 -2.73
C ILE A 31 -5.38 1.08 -3.62
N ALA A 32 -5.96 0.15 -4.38
CA ALA A 32 -7.01 0.44 -5.35
C ALA A 32 -8.22 1.14 -4.72
N CYS A 33 -8.52 0.86 -3.45
CA CYS A 33 -9.65 1.46 -2.74
C CYS A 33 -9.21 2.45 -1.66
N HIS A 34 -8.11 2.19 -0.95
CA HIS A 34 -7.68 2.96 0.22
C HIS A 34 -6.59 4.00 -0.06
N GLY A 35 -6.01 4.02 -1.27
CA GLY A 35 -4.87 4.90 -1.58
C GLY A 35 -3.53 4.30 -1.16
N ALA A 36 -2.44 4.92 -1.59
CA ALA A 36 -1.09 4.37 -1.47
C ALA A 36 -0.61 4.24 -0.01
N GLN A 37 -1.16 5.06 0.87
CA GLN A 37 -0.86 5.14 2.30
C GLN A 37 -2.12 5.02 3.17
N GLY A 38 -3.27 4.64 2.59
CA GLY A 38 -4.52 4.54 3.34
C GLY A 38 -5.25 5.86 3.54
N GLU A 39 -4.88 6.88 2.77
CA GLU A 39 -5.36 8.26 2.86
C GLU A 39 -6.76 8.48 2.28
N LYS A 40 -7.35 7.47 1.64
CA LYS A 40 -8.69 7.56 1.03
C LYS A 40 -9.73 6.82 1.86
N ALA A 41 -10.91 7.43 1.96
CA ALA A 41 -12.13 6.73 2.31
C ALA A 41 -12.55 5.84 1.13
N ALA A 42 -12.36 4.52 1.27
CA ALA A 42 -12.68 3.56 0.23
C ALA A 42 -14.16 3.63 -0.13
N LEU A 43 -14.42 3.84 -1.43
CA LEU A 43 -15.77 3.99 -2.01
C LEU A 43 -16.64 5.05 -1.32
N ASN A 44 -16.03 6.03 -0.63
CA ASN A 44 -16.71 6.99 0.25
C ASN A 44 -17.53 6.34 1.39
N LYS A 45 -17.21 5.10 1.78
CA LYS A 45 -17.92 4.34 2.82
C LYS A 45 -17.04 3.91 3.98
N SER A 46 -15.73 3.75 3.77
CA SER A 46 -14.81 3.41 4.86
C SER A 46 -14.35 4.65 5.63
N LEU A 47 -13.80 4.41 6.81
CA LEU A 47 -12.92 5.37 7.49
C LEU A 47 -11.63 5.57 6.66
N VAL A 48 -10.94 6.69 6.89
CA VAL A 48 -9.58 6.90 6.37
C VAL A 48 -8.62 6.09 7.24
N ILE A 49 -8.10 4.99 6.70
CA ILE A 49 -7.36 4.00 7.49
C ILE A 49 -5.99 4.53 7.96
N LYS A 50 -5.41 5.52 7.27
CA LYS A 50 -4.18 6.21 7.69
C LYS A 50 -4.29 6.90 9.06
N GLU A 51 -5.50 7.27 9.47
CA GLU A 51 -5.75 7.90 10.77
C GLU A 51 -6.05 6.91 11.89
N MET A 52 -6.11 5.60 11.58
CA MET A 52 -6.36 4.57 12.58
C MET A 52 -5.09 4.27 13.40
N SER A 53 -5.28 3.91 14.66
CA SER A 53 -4.20 3.32 15.46
C SER A 53 -3.82 1.93 14.92
N LYS A 54 -2.58 1.48 15.20
CA LYS A 54 -2.14 0.11 14.86
C LYS A 54 -3.12 -0.93 15.41
N GLU A 55 -3.52 -0.79 16.68
CA GLU A 55 -4.43 -1.73 17.34
C GLU A 55 -5.82 -1.75 16.72
N ASP A 56 -6.40 -0.59 16.42
CA ASP A 56 -7.74 -0.53 15.83
C ASP A 56 -7.75 -1.08 14.41
N PHE A 57 -6.68 -0.84 13.65
CA PHE A 57 -6.52 -1.41 12.32
C PHE A 57 -6.42 -2.94 12.38
N MET A 58 -5.63 -3.50 13.32
CA MET A 58 -5.55 -4.94 13.52
C MET A 58 -6.90 -5.53 13.94
N LYS A 59 -7.60 -4.91 14.90
CA LYS A 59 -8.95 -5.32 15.33
C LYS A 59 -9.93 -5.32 14.16
N ALA A 60 -9.89 -4.28 13.31
CA ALA A 60 -10.74 -4.19 12.14
C ALA A 60 -10.45 -5.31 11.12
N LEU A 61 -9.18 -5.57 10.79
CA LEU A 61 -8.81 -6.65 9.85
C LEU A 61 -9.23 -8.03 10.37
N LYS A 62 -8.99 -8.31 11.66
CA LYS A 62 -9.45 -9.55 12.30
C LYS A 62 -10.97 -9.66 12.30
N GLY A 63 -11.66 -8.57 12.61
CA GLY A 63 -13.12 -8.50 12.57
C GLY A 63 -13.72 -8.65 11.17
N TYR A 64 -13.05 -8.18 10.12
CA TYR A 64 -13.46 -8.43 8.74
C TYR A 64 -13.26 -9.91 8.36
N LYS A 65 -12.18 -10.53 8.86
CA LYS A 65 -11.84 -11.92 8.61
C LYS A 65 -12.82 -12.89 9.27
N ASP A 66 -13.11 -12.70 10.56
CA ASP A 66 -14.08 -13.52 11.32
C ASP A 66 -15.55 -13.14 11.03
N GLY A 67 -15.78 -11.93 10.52
CA GLY A 67 -17.10 -11.42 10.19
C GLY A 67 -17.82 -10.71 11.34
N SER A 68 -17.14 -10.36 12.43
CA SER A 68 -17.68 -9.55 13.53
C SER A 68 -17.72 -8.03 13.22
N TYR A 69 -16.98 -7.56 12.22
CA TYR A 69 -16.86 -6.14 11.86
C TYR A 69 -17.34 -5.82 10.43
N GLY A 70 -17.57 -4.53 10.14
CA GLY A 70 -17.69 -4.03 8.76
C GLY A 70 -19.09 -3.86 8.17
N ARG A 71 -20.14 -4.39 8.82
CA ARG A 71 -21.56 -4.32 8.38
C ARG A 71 -21.71 -4.47 6.85
N GLU A 72 -22.25 -3.48 6.16
CA GLU A 72 -22.47 -3.46 4.70
C GLU A 72 -21.18 -3.68 3.87
N GLN A 73 -20.02 -3.26 4.38
CA GLN A 73 -18.74 -3.41 3.68
C GLN A 73 -18.06 -4.75 3.96
N LYS A 74 -18.60 -5.57 4.87
CA LYS A 74 -18.05 -6.88 5.22
C LYS A 74 -17.95 -7.81 4.02
N ALA A 75 -18.98 -7.85 3.17
CA ALA A 75 -18.99 -8.71 1.98
C ALA A 75 -17.86 -8.36 0.99
N MET A 76 -17.47 -7.09 0.92
CA MET A 76 -16.37 -6.63 0.08
C MET A 76 -15.00 -6.87 0.72
N MET A 77 -14.86 -6.57 2.01
CA MET A 77 -13.57 -6.62 2.69
C MET A 77 -13.16 -8.02 3.17
N LYS A 78 -14.11 -8.88 3.53
CA LYS A 78 -13.82 -10.26 3.99
C LYS A 78 -12.94 -11.04 3.01
N PRO A 79 -13.21 -11.12 1.69
CA PRO A 79 -12.35 -11.86 0.77
C PRO A 79 -10.95 -11.23 0.62
N GLN A 80 -10.80 -9.91 0.85
CA GLN A 80 -9.49 -9.24 0.79
C GLN A 80 -8.59 -9.64 1.96
N VAL A 81 -9.19 -9.94 3.13
CA VAL A 81 -8.46 -10.25 4.36
C VAL A 81 -8.47 -11.73 4.75
N ALA A 82 -9.26 -12.55 4.06
CA ALA A 82 -9.51 -13.96 4.42
C ALA A 82 -8.23 -14.79 4.55
N ASN A 83 -7.25 -14.54 3.68
CA ASN A 83 -6.00 -15.31 3.61
C ASN A 83 -4.83 -14.67 4.38
N LEU A 84 -5.05 -13.56 5.09
CA LEU A 84 -3.99 -12.91 5.85
C LEU A 84 -3.69 -13.67 7.13
N SER A 85 -2.43 -13.97 7.41
CA SER A 85 -2.00 -14.47 8.71
C SER A 85 -1.98 -13.34 9.76
N ASP A 86 -1.91 -13.68 11.05
CA ASP A 86 -1.80 -12.67 12.11
C ASP A 86 -0.53 -11.82 11.98
N ALA A 87 0.58 -12.43 11.55
CA ALA A 87 1.82 -11.72 11.27
C ALA A 87 1.67 -10.72 10.12
N GLN A 88 0.96 -11.10 9.04
CA GLN A 88 0.68 -10.19 7.92
C GLN A 88 -0.27 -9.06 8.33
N ILE A 89 -1.25 -9.32 9.19
CA ILE A 89 -2.13 -8.28 9.74
C ILE A 89 -1.32 -7.28 10.57
N GLU A 90 -0.40 -7.76 11.42
CA GLU A 90 0.48 -6.90 12.20
C GLU A 90 1.41 -6.07 11.32
N GLU A 91 1.97 -6.66 10.26
CA GLU A 91 2.83 -5.95 9.31
C GLU A 91 2.08 -4.84 8.58
N LEU A 92 0.87 -5.13 8.09
CA LEU A 92 -0.02 -4.14 7.47
C LEU A 92 -0.39 -3.02 8.44
N ALA A 93 -0.69 -3.37 9.69
CA ALA A 93 -1.00 -2.38 10.72
C ALA A 93 0.20 -1.48 11.05
N SER A 94 1.40 -2.06 11.09
CA SER A 94 2.64 -1.31 11.31
C SER A 94 2.95 -0.39 10.13
N PHE A 95 2.64 -0.82 8.90
CA PHE A 95 2.73 0.02 7.72
C PHE A 95 1.75 1.20 7.76
N ILE A 96 0.48 0.96 8.07
CA ILE A 96 -0.56 2.01 8.13
C ILE A 96 -0.32 3.01 9.27
N ALA A 97 0.13 2.53 10.43
CA ALA A 97 0.40 3.40 11.57
C ALA A 97 1.68 4.23 11.43
N LYS A 98 2.54 3.92 10.44
CA LYS A 98 3.77 4.68 10.18
C LYS A 98 3.41 6.01 9.54
N LYS A 99 3.62 7.11 10.27
CA LYS A 99 3.38 8.49 9.83
C LYS A 99 4.63 9.12 9.26
#